data_AF-A0A319CQR7-F1
#
_entry.id   AF-A0A319CQR7-F1
#
_cell.length_a   1.000
_cell.length_b   1.000
_cell.length_c   1.000
_cell.angle_alpha   90.00
_cell.angle_beta   90.00
_cell.angle_gamma   90.00
#
_symmetry.space_group_name_H-M   'P 1'
#
loop_
_entity.id
_entity.type
_entity.pdbx_description
1 polymer ?
#
loop_
_entity_poly.entity_id
_entity_poly.type
_entity_poly.pdbx_seq_one_letter_code
_entity_poly.pdbx_strand_id
1 'polypeptide(L)' 'MAPIHRVAVIQWNIQDLAIEENHRKACDFIREAAAQGAELAVLPEYAPSPYTSSHT' A
#
# COMPACT_ATOMS: atom_id res chain seq x y z
N MET A 1 -13.01 -29.44 -3.84
CA MET A 1 -13.30 -27.99 -3.76
C MET A 1 -12.03 -27.24 -4.10
N ALA A 2 -12.12 -26.18 -4.91
CA ALA A 2 -10.97 -25.31 -5.17
C ALA A 2 -10.60 -24.53 -3.89
N PRO A 3 -9.33 -24.16 -3.67
CA PRO A 3 -8.93 -23.33 -2.53
C PRO A 3 -9.58 -21.95 -2.61
N ILE A 4 -10.06 -21.45 -1.46
CA ILE A 4 -10.58 -20.08 -1.33
C ILE A 4 -9.47 -19.23 -0.75
N HIS A 5 -8.99 -18.25 -1.52
CA HIS A 5 -7.99 -17.30 -1.05
C HIS A 5 -8.63 -15.97 -0.66
N ARG A 6 -8.24 -15.43 0.49
CA ARG A 6 -8.67 -14.09 0.92
C ARG A 6 -7.67 -13.05 0.42
N VAL A 7 -8.17 -12.09 -0.36
CA VAL A 7 -7.36 -11.00 -0.90
C VAL A 7 -7.89 -9.67 -0.37
N ALA A 8 -7.01 -8.85 0.18
CA ALA A 8 -7.31 -7.48 0.58
C ALA A 8 -6.88 -6.52 -0.54
N VAL A 9 -7.83 -5.76 -1.07
CA VAL A 9 -7.56 -4.66 -2.00
C VAL A 9 -7.56 -3.38 -1.18
N ILE A 10 -6.39 -2.74 -1.07
CA ILE A 10 -6.22 -1.58 -0.21
C ILE A 10 -6.31 -0.33 -1.08
N GLN A 11 -7.20 0.59 -0.73
CA GLN A 11 -7.39 1.86 -1.42
C GLN A 11 -7.36 3.00 -0.39
N TRP A 12 -6.47 3.98 -0.59
CA TRP A 12 -6.42 5.18 0.23
C TRP A 12 -5.92 6.38 -0.56
N ASN A 13 -6.08 7.58 0.01
CA ASN A 13 -5.58 8.83 -0.57
C ASN A 13 -4.08 9.02 -0.27
N ILE A 14 -3.23 8.61 -1.21
CA ILE A 14 -1.78 8.79 -1.14
C ILE A 14 -1.46 10.29 -1.08
N GLN A 15 -0.63 10.70 -0.12
CA GLN A 15 -0.22 12.10 0.02
C GLN A 15 1.00 12.38 -0.85
N ASP A 16 0.98 13.45 -1.64
CA ASP A 16 2.12 13.80 -2.51
C ASP A 16 3.36 14.17 -1.68
N LEU A 17 4.55 13.76 -2.14
CA LEU A 17 5.86 13.97 -1.49
C LEU A 17 6.01 13.44 -0.05
N ALA A 18 5.00 12.77 0.51
CA ALA A 18 5.03 12.24 1.87
C ALA A 18 5.42 10.75 1.90
N ILE A 19 6.58 10.42 1.33
CA ILE A 19 7.05 9.02 1.14
C ILE A 19 7.00 8.22 2.45
N GLU A 20 7.56 8.77 3.53
CA GLU A 20 7.64 8.09 4.82
C GLU A 20 6.25 7.83 5.44
N GLU A 21 5.32 8.79 5.31
CA GLU A 21 3.97 8.63 5.82
C GLU A 21 3.18 7.60 5.00
N ASN A 22 3.28 7.67 3.67
CA ASN A 22 2.63 6.72 2.78
C ASN A 22 3.18 5.30 2.99
N HIS A 23 4.49 5.16 3.18
CA HIS A 23 5.14 3.89 3.50
C HIS A 23 4.64 3.34 4.85
N ARG A 24 4.56 4.17 5.89
CA ARG A 24 4.01 3.75 7.19
C ARG A 24 2.57 3.28 7.06
N LYS A 25 1.70 4.08 6.40
CA LYS A 25 0.30 3.72 6.13
C LYS A 25 0.19 2.42 5.35
N ALA A 26 1.01 2.24 4.31
CA ALA A 26 1.07 1.00 3.54
C ALA A 26 1.38 -0.22 4.43
N CYS A 27 2.41 -0.13 5.28
CA CYS A 27 2.73 -1.20 6.22
C CYS A 27 1.58 -1.49 7.20
N ASP A 28 0.90 -0.45 7.69
CA ASP A 28 -0.20 -0.63 8.64
C ASP A 28 -1.41 -1.31 7.98
N PHE A 29 -1.75 -0.93 6.74
CA PHE A 29 -2.81 -1.61 5.98
C PHE A 29 -2.48 -3.08 5.67
N ILE A 30 -1.22 -3.39 5.37
CA ILE A 30 -0.78 -4.78 5.15
C ILE A 30 -0.96 -5.60 6.45
N ARG A 31 -0.58 -5.03 7.60
CA ARG A 31 -0.77 -5.69 8.90
C ARG A 31 -2.24 -5.90 9.23
N GLU A 32 -3.09 -4.91 8.93
CA GLU A 32 -4.53 -5.01 9.12
C GLU A 32 -5.15 -6.09 8.21
N ALA A 33 -4.75 -6.13 6.93
CA ALA A 33 -5.16 -7.17 6.00
C ALA A 33 -4.77 -8.57 6.50
N ALA A 34 -3.54 -8.73 6.99
CA ALA A 34 -3.08 -9.98 7.60
C ALA A 34 -3.89 -10.36 8.85
N ALA A 35 -4.24 -9.38 9.70
CA ALA A 35 -5.08 -9.60 10.88
C ALA A 35 -6.52 -10.03 10.52
N GLN A 36 -7.03 -9.61 9.36
CA GLN A 36 -8.31 -10.06 8.81
C GLN A 36 -8.24 -11.43 8.10
N GLY A 37 -7.04 -12.04 8.06
CA GLY A 37 -6.81 -13.34 7.44
C GLY A 37 -6.71 -13.28 5.91
N ALA A 38 -6.31 -12.13 5.34
CA ALA A 38 -5.94 -12.05 3.94
C ALA A 38 -4.57 -12.70 3.70
N GLU A 39 -4.48 -13.50 2.65
CA GLU A 39 -3.24 -14.13 2.18
C GLU A 39 -2.47 -13.23 1.22
N LEU A 40 -3.14 -12.26 0.60
CA LEU A 40 -2.55 -11.30 -0.31
C LEU A 40 -3.13 -9.91 -0.06
N ALA A 41 -2.25 -8.91 0.07
CA ALA A 41 -2.60 -7.50 0.15
C ALA A 41 -2.12 -6.80 -1.13
N VAL A 42 -3.05 -6.18 -1.86
CA VAL A 42 -2.77 -5.43 -3.08
C VAL A 42 -2.82 -3.94 -2.77
N LEU A 43 -1.73 -3.24 -3.07
CA LEU A 43 -1.59 -1.81 -2.87
C LEU A 43 -1.86 -1.07 -4.18
N PRO A 44 -2.33 0.19 -4.12
CA PRO A 44 -2.49 1.02 -5.31
C PRO A 44 -1.12 1.28 -5.94
N GLU A 45 -1.09 1.55 -7.25
CA GLU A 45 0.15 1.92 -7.92
C GLU A 45 0.68 3.20 -7.26
N TYR A 46 1.84 3.07 -6.63
CA TYR A 46 2.62 4.20 -6.18
C TYR A 46 3.84 4.22 -7.09
N ALA A 47 3.96 5.27 -7.89
CA ALA A 47 5.23 5.64 -8.48
C ALA A 47 5.94 6.55 -7.47
N PRO A 48 6.79 6.04 -6.55
CA PRO A 48 7.80 6.89 -5.96
C PRO A 48 8.74 7.25 -7.11
N SER A 49 8.44 8.31 -7.87
CA SER A 49 9.37 8.80 -8.87
C SER A 49 10.54 9.43 -8.10
N PRO A 50 11.77 8.88 -8.16
CA PRO A 50 12.94 9.46 -7.50
C PRO A 50 13.41 10.78 -8.15
N TYR A 51 12.63 11.33 -9.09
CA TYR A 51 13.00 12.45 -9.96
C TYR A 51 12.25 13.75 -9.69
N THR A 52 11.68 13.97 -8.50
CA THR A 52 11.34 15.35 -8.10
C THR A 52 12.62 16.05 -7.66
N SER A 53 13.52 16.31 -8.63
CA SER A 53 14.66 17.20 -8.44
C SER A 53 14.10 18.58 -8.10
N SER A 54 14.30 18.99 -6.86
CA SER A 54 14.17 20.37 -6.41
C SER A 54 15.10 21.24 -7.25
N HIS A 55 14.55 21.85 -8.30
CA HIS A 55 15.14 22.99 -8.98
C HIS A 55 14.44 24.23 -8.44
N THR A 56 14.98 24.81 -7.36
CA THR A 56 15.00 26.25 -7.10
C THR A 56 16.13 26.57 -6.15
#